data_AF-A0A0A1UIU1-F1
#
_entry.id   AF-A0A0A1UIU1-F1
#
_cell.length_a   1.000
_cell.length_b   1.000
_cell.length_c   1.000
_cell.angle_alpha   90.00
_cell.angle_beta   90.00
_cell.angle_gamma   90.00
#
_symmetry.space_group_name_H-M   'P 1'
#
loop_
_entity.id
_entity.type
_entity.pdbx_description
1 polymer ?
#
loop_
_entity_poly.entity_id
_entity_poly.type
_entity_poly.pdbx_seq_one_letter_code
_entity_poly.pdbx_strand_id
1 'polypeptide(L)'
;MSSDLQWLLVRKYNSFIVKRVPEGPIFSKEPGNLKNVHSRKYSGLISDKSLHVGFNADTKAITLSSRKPKASIHQHSKANTSDYSSSLDLARLAVGKIPDAGTLGDLEEAIRYFTRALALTPDGHPDMSHRHASLGVSYGDRYQRLGELADLEKAIECDTRALALTPDGHPDMSRRHASLGVSYGNRYRRLGELADLEKAIECYTRALALTPDSHPDMSRRHASLGVSYGDRYQRLGELADLEKAIECYTRALALTPDGHPDMSRRHANLGVSYTDRYQRLGELADLEKAIECYTRALALTPDGHPDMSCRHASLGVSYTDRYQRLGELADLEKAIECHTRALALTPDGHPDMSRRHAELGVSYSHRYQRVGELADLEKAMECLTRALALTPDGRPDMSGRHAESRSVLH
;
A
#
# COMPACT_ATOMS: atom_id res chain seq x y z
N MET A 1 -45.07 -23.74 -12.22
CA MET A 1 -44.29 -24.35 -11.13
C MET A 1 -43.80 -23.24 -10.21
N SER A 2 -43.94 -23.39 -8.89
CA SER A 2 -43.72 -22.31 -7.92
C SER A 2 -42.27 -21.77 -7.95
N SER A 3 -42.14 -20.45 -8.02
CA SER A 3 -40.91 -19.66 -7.96
C SER A 3 -40.30 -19.55 -6.55
N ASP A 4 -40.92 -20.15 -5.54
CA ASP A 4 -40.72 -19.76 -4.14
C ASP A 4 -39.82 -20.72 -3.34
N LEU A 5 -39.03 -21.56 -4.02
CA LEU A 5 -38.18 -22.56 -3.36
C LEU A 5 -36.79 -22.00 -3.03
N GLN A 6 -36.53 -21.77 -1.74
CA GLN A 6 -35.25 -21.32 -1.20
C GLN A 6 -34.65 -22.36 -0.26
N TRP A 7 -33.34 -22.57 -0.33
CA TRP A 7 -32.58 -23.44 0.58
C TRP A 7 -31.86 -22.60 1.63
N LEU A 8 -31.93 -23.01 2.90
CA LEU A 8 -31.23 -22.38 4.02
C LEU A 8 -30.16 -23.34 4.58
N LEU A 9 -28.88 -23.06 4.32
CA LEU A 9 -27.78 -23.82 4.90
C LEU A 9 -27.26 -23.10 6.14
N VAL A 10 -27.24 -23.77 7.30
CA VAL A 10 -26.73 -23.22 8.55
C VAL A 10 -25.39 -23.87 8.93
N ARG A 11 -24.31 -23.09 9.01
CA ARG A 11 -22.95 -23.54 9.37
C ARG A 11 -22.35 -22.58 10.38
N LYS A 12 -21.98 -23.08 11.57
CA LYS A 12 -21.35 -22.31 12.68
C LYS A 12 -21.79 -20.84 12.72
N TYR A 13 -23.02 -20.62 13.17
CA TYR A 13 -23.63 -19.31 13.42
C TYR A 13 -23.95 -18.44 12.19
N ASN A 14 -23.79 -18.96 10.95
CA ASN A 14 -24.23 -18.30 9.72
C ASN A 14 -25.32 -19.11 9.01
N SER A 15 -26.25 -18.41 8.35
CA SER A 15 -27.29 -19.00 7.49
C SER A 15 -27.27 -18.36 6.10
N PHE A 16 -27.27 -19.17 5.04
CA PHE A 16 -27.21 -18.70 3.65
C PHE A 16 -28.47 -19.09 2.87
N ILE A 17 -29.03 -18.14 2.11
CA ILE A 17 -30.12 -18.38 1.15
C ILE A 17 -29.50 -18.67 -0.21
N VAL A 18 -29.77 -19.85 -0.77
CA VAL A 18 -29.28 -20.23 -2.11
C VAL A 18 -30.43 -20.13 -3.11
N LYS A 19 -30.33 -19.22 -4.09
CA LYS A 19 -31.20 -19.20 -5.27
C LYS A 19 -30.83 -20.35 -6.19
N ARG A 20 -31.83 -21.08 -6.70
CA ARG A 20 -31.63 -22.21 -7.61
C ARG A 20 -30.97 -21.74 -8.91
N VAL A 21 -29.87 -22.38 -9.32
CA VAL A 21 -29.32 -22.28 -10.68
C VAL A 21 -29.99 -23.37 -11.54
N PRO A 22 -30.44 -23.09 -12.79
CA PRO A 22 -31.24 -24.03 -13.57
C PRO A 22 -30.50 -25.33 -13.95
N GLU A 23 -29.18 -25.25 -14.08
CA GLU A 23 -28.28 -26.38 -14.43
C GLU A 23 -26.97 -26.22 -13.64
N GLY A 24 -26.89 -26.76 -12.41
CA GLY A 24 -25.75 -26.49 -11.52
C GLY A 24 -25.22 -27.72 -10.76
N PRO A 25 -23.90 -27.80 -10.48
CA PRO A 25 -23.21 -29.04 -10.12
C PRO A 25 -23.22 -29.36 -8.62
N ILE A 26 -22.92 -30.63 -8.34
CA ILE A 26 -22.76 -31.25 -7.02
C ILE A 26 -21.63 -30.55 -6.25
N PHE A 27 -21.90 -30.10 -5.01
CA PHE A 27 -21.01 -29.21 -4.25
C PHE A 27 -19.84 -29.85 -3.48
N SER A 28 -19.54 -31.15 -3.64
CA SER A 28 -18.21 -31.74 -3.30
C SER A 28 -18.10 -33.21 -3.74
N LYS A 29 -16.91 -33.63 -4.19
CA LYS A 29 -16.51 -35.03 -4.49
C LYS A 29 -15.31 -35.52 -3.66
N GLU A 30 -15.00 -34.88 -2.53
CA GLU A 30 -13.84 -35.30 -1.72
C GLU A 30 -14.13 -36.62 -0.95
N PRO A 31 -13.29 -37.66 -1.09
CA PRO A 31 -13.40 -38.87 -0.29
C PRO A 31 -12.83 -38.60 1.11
N GLY A 32 -13.69 -38.08 1.99
CA GLY A 32 -13.43 -37.99 3.42
C GLY A 32 -13.61 -36.60 4.02
N ASN A 33 -14.85 -36.12 4.17
CA ASN A 33 -15.23 -35.38 5.39
C ASN A 33 -16.71 -35.01 5.47
N LEU A 34 -17.34 -35.35 6.59
CA LEU A 34 -18.05 -34.42 7.49
C LEU A 34 -18.28 -35.16 8.81
N LYS A 35 -17.19 -35.49 9.53
CA LYS A 35 -17.28 -35.81 10.96
C LYS A 35 -17.00 -34.52 11.72
N ASN A 36 -18.02 -33.71 11.93
CA ASN A 36 -17.92 -32.65 12.94
C ASN A 36 -19.22 -32.55 13.74
N VAL A 37 -19.09 -32.72 15.05
CA VAL A 37 -20.15 -33.05 16.03
C VAL A 37 -21.10 -31.86 16.30
N HIS A 38 -20.89 -30.70 15.65
CA HIS A 38 -21.60 -29.45 15.95
C HIS A 38 -22.34 -28.81 14.76
N SER A 39 -22.56 -29.52 13.65
CA SER A 39 -23.45 -29.06 12.58
C SER A 39 -24.85 -29.65 12.74
N ARG A 40 -25.86 -28.80 12.98
CA ARG A 40 -27.27 -29.23 12.93
C ARG A 40 -27.78 -29.07 11.50
N LYS A 41 -28.16 -30.20 10.89
CA LYS A 41 -28.75 -30.25 9.55
C LYS A 41 -30.25 -30.02 9.67
N TYR A 42 -30.75 -28.91 9.11
CA TYR A 42 -32.18 -28.74 8.85
C TYR A 42 -32.41 -28.97 7.36
N SER A 43 -33.18 -30.00 7.02
CA SER A 43 -33.59 -30.30 5.65
C SER A 43 -35.11 -30.36 5.59
N GLY A 44 -35.71 -29.46 4.81
CA GLY A 44 -37.15 -29.42 4.56
C GLY A 44 -37.51 -28.33 3.57
N LEU A 45 -38.55 -28.57 2.77
CA LEU A 45 -39.11 -27.58 1.85
C LEU A 45 -39.93 -26.60 2.67
N ILE A 46 -39.54 -25.32 2.71
CA ILE A 46 -40.27 -24.28 3.46
C ILE A 46 -40.73 -23.21 2.48
N SER A 47 -42.02 -22.86 2.55
CA SER A 47 -42.60 -21.74 1.80
C SER A 47 -42.80 -20.52 2.70
N ASP A 48 -42.71 -19.33 2.13
CA ASP A 48 -42.90 -18.04 2.82
C ASP A 48 -44.28 -17.89 3.50
N LYS A 49 -45.25 -18.75 3.11
CA LYS A 49 -46.57 -18.85 3.74
C LYS A 49 -46.57 -19.55 5.10
N SER A 50 -45.47 -20.21 5.48
CA SER A 50 -45.40 -21.10 6.66
C SER A 50 -44.58 -20.52 7.81
N LEU A 51 -43.52 -19.79 7.48
CA LEU A 51 -42.52 -19.29 8.41
C LEU A 51 -42.06 -17.91 7.92
N HIS A 52 -42.02 -16.94 8.82
CA HIS A 52 -41.55 -15.59 8.54
C HIS A 52 -40.21 -15.34 9.22
N VAL A 53 -39.26 -14.85 8.42
CA VAL A 53 -37.92 -14.45 8.89
C VAL A 53 -37.92 -12.93 9.02
N GLY A 54 -37.91 -12.45 10.25
CA GLY A 54 -37.85 -11.04 10.58
C GLY A 54 -36.45 -10.63 11.02
N PHE A 55 -36.19 -9.32 11.00
CA PHE A 55 -35.01 -8.71 11.59
C PHE A 55 -35.47 -7.73 12.67
N ASN A 56 -35.09 -7.95 13.91
CA ASN A 56 -35.40 -7.02 14.99
C ASN A 56 -34.35 -5.92 15.01
N ALA A 57 -34.74 -4.68 14.73
CA ALA A 57 -33.82 -3.55 14.60
C ALA A 57 -33.17 -3.14 15.94
N ASP A 58 -33.86 -3.35 17.06
CA ASP A 58 -33.40 -2.96 18.40
C ASP A 58 -32.37 -3.96 18.93
N THR A 59 -32.54 -5.25 18.65
CA THR A 59 -31.63 -6.32 19.10
C THR A 59 -30.67 -6.80 18.02
N LYS A 60 -30.82 -6.32 16.78
CA LYS A 60 -30.08 -6.72 15.57
C LYS A 60 -30.03 -8.23 15.33
N ALA A 61 -31.05 -8.97 15.78
CA ALA A 61 -31.15 -10.43 15.64
C ALA A 61 -32.13 -10.84 14.53
N ILE A 62 -31.83 -11.96 13.85
CA ILE A 62 -32.76 -12.62 12.93
C ILE A 62 -33.78 -13.42 13.76
N THR A 63 -35.06 -13.15 13.59
CA THR A 63 -36.15 -13.84 14.28
C THR A 63 -36.92 -14.75 13.32
N LEU A 64 -37.19 -15.98 13.75
CA LEU A 64 -38.02 -16.94 13.02
C LEU A 64 -39.37 -17.04 13.71
N SER A 65 -40.45 -16.74 12.99
CA SER A 65 -41.82 -16.81 13.51
C SER A 65 -42.69 -17.72 12.64
N SER A 66 -43.32 -18.74 13.24
CA SER A 66 -44.28 -19.59 12.53
C SER A 66 -45.60 -18.85 12.36
N ARG A 67 -46.14 -18.79 11.14
CA ARG A 67 -47.46 -18.19 10.89
C ARG A 67 -48.62 -19.16 11.09
N LYS A 68 -48.35 -20.44 11.43
CA LYS A 68 -49.40 -21.44 11.74
C LYS A 68 -49.28 -21.94 13.19
N PRO A 69 -50.38 -21.94 13.98
CA PRO A 69 -50.37 -22.29 15.40
C PRO A 69 -50.09 -23.78 15.71
N LYS A 70 -49.98 -24.65 14.70
CA LYS A 70 -49.75 -26.10 14.87
C LYS A 70 -48.56 -26.69 14.08
N ALA A 71 -47.61 -25.86 13.65
CA ALA A 71 -46.35 -26.38 13.10
C ALA A 71 -45.36 -26.65 14.26
N SER A 72 -45.20 -27.92 14.63
CA SER A 72 -44.22 -28.37 15.62
C SER A 72 -42.79 -28.08 15.14
N ILE A 73 -42.08 -27.22 15.85
CA ILE A 73 -40.61 -27.15 15.78
C ILE A 73 -40.12 -28.11 16.86
N HIS A 74 -39.63 -29.30 16.47
CA HIS A 74 -39.07 -30.24 17.44
C HIS A 74 -37.88 -29.61 18.18
N GLN A 75 -38.14 -29.23 19.43
CA GLN A 75 -37.16 -28.77 20.40
C GLN A 75 -36.59 -30.01 21.09
N HIS A 76 -35.31 -30.31 20.88
CA HIS A 76 -34.60 -31.26 21.75
C HIS A 76 -34.15 -30.55 23.04
N SER A 77 -34.55 -31.17 24.14
CA SER A 77 -34.50 -30.82 25.58
C SER A 77 -33.31 -30.02 26.13
N LYS A 78 -33.68 -29.09 27.02
CA LYS A 78 -32.96 -28.51 28.18
C LYS A 78 -31.48 -28.14 27.96
N ALA A 79 -31.24 -26.84 27.76
CA ALA A 79 -30.04 -26.18 28.24
C ALA A 79 -30.49 -24.89 28.95
N ASN A 80 -30.14 -24.77 30.23
CA ASN A 80 -30.28 -23.52 30.96
C ASN A 80 -29.46 -22.43 30.25
N THR A 81 -30.09 -21.28 30.05
CA THR A 81 -29.45 -19.96 29.93
C THR A 81 -28.50 -19.76 31.11
N SER A 82 -27.28 -19.24 31.01
CA SER A 82 -26.79 -18.05 30.31
C SER A 82 -25.25 -18.08 30.30
N ASP A 83 -24.58 -17.62 29.22
CA ASP A 83 -23.42 -16.71 29.37
C ASP A 83 -22.89 -16.15 28.03
N TYR A 84 -22.79 -14.82 28.02
CA TYR A 84 -22.11 -13.85 27.13
C TYR A 84 -21.74 -14.24 25.69
N SER A 85 -22.62 -13.94 24.74
CA SER A 85 -22.25 -13.62 23.36
C SER A 85 -22.32 -12.10 23.14
N SER A 86 -21.35 -11.37 23.68
CA SER A 86 -21.20 -9.93 23.41
C SER A 86 -19.80 -9.66 22.83
N SER A 87 -19.72 -8.72 21.90
CA SER A 87 -18.52 -8.18 21.25
C SER A 87 -17.85 -9.00 20.14
N LEU A 88 -17.61 -10.31 20.26
CA LEU A 88 -16.73 -11.04 19.32
C LEU A 88 -17.27 -11.18 17.88
N ASP A 89 -18.60 -11.28 17.73
CA ASP A 89 -19.24 -11.50 16.41
C ASP A 89 -19.31 -10.22 15.56
N LEU A 90 -19.36 -9.05 16.20
CA LEU A 90 -19.25 -7.76 15.52
C LEU A 90 -17.82 -7.49 15.02
N ALA A 91 -16.79 -7.94 15.74
CA ALA A 91 -15.40 -7.85 15.29
C ALA A 91 -15.14 -8.66 14.02
N ARG A 92 -15.69 -9.88 13.92
CA ARG A 92 -15.52 -10.70 12.71
C ARG A 92 -16.29 -10.17 11.51
N LEU A 93 -17.47 -9.57 11.74
CA LEU A 93 -18.25 -8.89 10.71
C LEU A 93 -17.59 -7.58 10.25
N ALA A 94 -16.91 -6.85 11.13
CA ALA A 94 -16.12 -5.68 10.79
C ALA A 94 -14.84 -6.04 10.03
N VAL A 95 -14.08 -7.04 10.50
CA VAL A 95 -12.82 -7.48 9.87
C VAL A 95 -13.03 -8.13 8.50
N GLY A 96 -14.18 -8.76 8.26
CA GLY A 96 -14.54 -9.33 6.94
C GLY A 96 -15.12 -8.32 5.94
N LYS A 97 -15.33 -7.06 6.33
CA LYS A 97 -16.00 -6.02 5.51
C LYS A 97 -15.31 -4.66 5.53
N ILE A 98 -14.03 -4.56 5.88
CA ILE A 98 -13.27 -3.35 5.55
C ILE A 98 -12.65 -3.62 4.18
N PRO A 99 -13.28 -3.22 3.05
CA PRO A 99 -12.53 -3.04 1.82
C PRO A 99 -11.42 -2.02 2.09
N ASP A 100 -10.37 -2.01 1.26
CA ASP A 100 -9.23 -1.07 1.31
C ASP A 100 -9.59 0.43 1.27
N ALA A 101 -10.86 0.79 1.41
CA ALA A 101 -11.33 2.12 1.78
C ALA A 101 -12.64 2.03 2.61
N GLY A 102 -12.55 1.72 3.91
CA GLY A 102 -13.63 2.09 4.85
C GLY A 102 -13.81 3.62 4.87
N THR A 103 -14.97 4.17 5.17
CA THR A 103 -15.11 5.64 5.34
C THR A 103 -14.36 6.09 6.61
N LEU A 104 -14.05 7.39 6.75
CA LEU A 104 -13.44 7.90 7.99
C LEU A 104 -14.28 7.53 9.23
N GLY A 105 -15.61 7.56 9.09
CA GLY A 105 -16.54 7.12 10.13
C GLY A 105 -16.36 5.64 10.52
N ASP A 106 -16.12 4.75 9.55
CA ASP A 106 -15.87 3.33 9.83
C ASP A 106 -14.56 3.13 10.63
N LEU A 107 -13.53 3.92 10.34
CA LEU A 107 -12.27 3.89 11.11
C LEU A 107 -12.47 4.39 12.54
N GLU A 108 -13.21 5.48 12.73
CA GLU A 108 -13.52 6.01 14.06
C GLU A 108 -14.34 5.01 14.89
N GLU A 109 -15.31 4.34 14.26
CA GLU A 109 -16.07 3.27 14.90
C GLU A 109 -15.18 2.08 15.27
N ALA A 110 -14.26 1.67 14.39
CA ALA A 110 -13.31 0.60 14.65
C ALA A 110 -12.39 0.94 15.83
N ILE A 111 -11.83 2.16 15.86
CA ILE A 111 -11.01 2.66 16.96
C ILE A 111 -11.81 2.62 18.27
N ARG A 112 -13.05 3.15 18.26
CA ARG A 112 -13.92 3.14 19.45
C ARG A 112 -14.21 1.71 19.92
N TYR A 113 -14.51 0.80 18.99
CA TYR A 113 -14.79 -0.59 19.28
C TYR A 113 -13.59 -1.30 19.91
N PHE A 114 -12.41 -1.22 19.29
CA PHE A 114 -11.20 -1.90 19.81
C PHE A 114 -10.72 -1.28 21.12
N THR A 115 -10.86 0.04 21.29
CA THR A 115 -10.57 0.72 22.57
C THR A 115 -11.48 0.19 23.68
N ARG A 116 -12.79 0.10 23.43
CA ARG A 116 -13.74 -0.47 24.41
C ARG A 116 -13.47 -1.95 24.66
N ALA A 117 -13.14 -2.71 23.61
CA ALA A 117 -12.82 -4.12 23.73
C ALA A 117 -11.60 -4.30 24.64
N LEU A 118 -10.53 -3.52 24.47
CA LEU A 118 -9.35 -3.55 25.34
C LEU A 118 -9.71 -3.22 26.78
N ALA A 119 -10.49 -2.16 27.03
CA ALA A 119 -10.91 -1.77 28.37
C ALA A 119 -11.72 -2.86 29.12
N LEU A 120 -12.41 -3.74 28.39
CA LEU A 120 -13.18 -4.85 28.93
C LEU A 120 -12.40 -6.17 28.96
N THR A 121 -11.18 -6.21 28.44
CA THR A 121 -10.35 -7.42 28.42
C THR A 121 -9.54 -7.48 29.71
N PRO A 122 -9.58 -8.59 30.48
CA PRO A 122 -8.69 -8.77 31.62
C PRO A 122 -7.22 -8.86 31.21
N ASP A 123 -6.32 -8.39 32.06
CA ASP A 123 -4.88 -8.51 31.84
C ASP A 123 -4.47 -9.99 31.62
N GLY A 124 -3.57 -10.21 30.67
CA GLY A 124 -3.09 -11.54 30.30
C GLY A 124 -4.03 -12.35 29.40
N HIS A 125 -5.19 -11.81 29.00
CA HIS A 125 -6.09 -12.50 28.08
C HIS A 125 -5.42 -12.73 26.70
N PRO A 126 -5.56 -13.92 26.08
CA PRO A 126 -4.89 -14.25 24.81
C PRO A 126 -5.14 -13.27 23.66
N ASP A 127 -6.37 -12.72 23.58
CA ASP A 127 -6.75 -11.77 22.54
C ASP A 127 -6.14 -10.36 22.70
N MET A 128 -5.49 -10.04 23.82
CA MET A 128 -4.94 -8.70 24.06
C MET A 128 -3.98 -8.28 22.95
N SER A 129 -3.07 -9.19 22.55
CA SER A 129 -2.12 -8.93 21.47
C SER A 129 -2.85 -8.60 20.18
N HIS A 130 -3.89 -9.35 19.82
CA HIS A 130 -4.68 -9.11 18.60
C HIS A 130 -5.42 -7.78 18.66
N ARG A 131 -6.08 -7.45 19.78
CA ARG A 131 -6.84 -6.21 19.94
C ARG A 131 -5.94 -4.98 19.84
N HIS A 132 -4.76 -5.02 20.46
CA HIS A 132 -3.75 -3.97 20.30
C HIS A 132 -3.30 -3.83 18.84
N ALA A 133 -3.01 -4.93 18.13
CA ALA A 133 -2.61 -4.84 16.72
C ALA A 133 -3.72 -4.28 15.83
N SER A 134 -4.98 -4.67 16.05
CA SER A 134 -6.10 -4.11 15.30
C SER A 134 -6.28 -2.61 15.54
N LEU A 135 -6.07 -2.16 16.78
CA LEU A 135 -6.11 -0.75 17.13
C LEU A 135 -4.92 0.02 16.51
N GLY A 136 -3.73 -0.59 16.49
CA GLY A 136 -2.53 -0.04 15.84
C GLY A 136 -2.74 0.21 14.34
N VAL A 137 -3.27 -0.79 13.63
CA VAL A 137 -3.64 -0.65 12.21
C VAL A 137 -4.67 0.46 12.01
N SER A 138 -5.72 0.52 12.84
CA SER A 138 -6.79 1.51 12.69
C SER A 138 -6.28 2.95 12.88
N TYR A 139 -5.39 3.17 13.85
CA TYR A 139 -4.73 4.46 14.03
C TYR A 139 -3.76 4.78 12.88
N GLY A 140 -3.01 3.79 12.38
CA GLY A 140 -2.14 3.94 11.23
C GLY A 140 -2.91 4.36 9.96
N ASP A 141 -4.05 3.73 9.70
CA ASP A 141 -4.90 4.07 8.56
C ASP A 141 -5.54 5.45 8.71
N ARG A 142 -5.92 5.85 9.94
CA ARG A 142 -6.43 7.20 10.20
C ARG A 142 -5.34 8.25 10.01
N TYR A 143 -4.12 7.96 10.47
CA TYR A 143 -2.96 8.81 10.20
C TYR A 143 -2.72 8.99 8.70
N GLN A 144 -2.82 7.94 7.89
CA GLN A 144 -2.65 8.07 6.43
C GLN A 144 -3.66 9.03 5.79
N ARG A 145 -4.85 9.16 6.38
CA ARG A 145 -5.94 10.01 5.84
C ARG A 145 -5.92 11.43 6.36
N LEU A 146 -5.62 11.59 7.66
CA LEU A 146 -5.70 12.90 8.33
C LEU A 146 -4.33 13.54 8.54
N GLY A 147 -3.26 12.75 8.57
CA GLY A 147 -1.90 13.23 8.80
C GLY A 147 -1.60 13.62 10.24
N GLU A 148 -2.47 13.27 11.20
CA GLU A 148 -2.34 13.64 12.61
C GLU A 148 -1.26 12.83 13.34
N LEU A 149 -0.20 13.49 13.80
CA LEU A 149 0.96 12.81 14.41
C LEU A 149 0.57 11.97 15.64
N ALA A 150 -0.41 12.42 16.42
CA ALA A 150 -0.89 11.70 17.60
C ALA A 150 -1.49 10.32 17.25
N ASP A 151 -2.05 10.16 16.05
CA ASP A 151 -2.53 8.85 15.60
C ASP A 151 -1.37 7.92 15.28
N LEU A 152 -0.31 8.44 14.66
CA LEU A 152 0.87 7.66 14.38
C LEU A 152 1.57 7.21 15.67
N GLU A 153 1.64 8.08 16.69
CA GLU A 153 2.18 7.73 18.00
C GLU A 153 1.37 6.62 18.67
N LYS A 154 0.03 6.72 18.62
CA LYS A 154 -0.85 5.65 19.13
C LYS A 154 -0.72 4.35 18.34
N ALA A 155 -0.51 4.42 17.03
CA ALA A 155 -0.25 3.24 16.21
C ALA A 155 1.02 2.52 16.68
N ILE A 156 2.11 3.26 16.87
CA ILE A 156 3.38 2.74 17.39
C ILE A 156 3.21 2.14 18.79
N GLU A 157 2.51 2.83 19.69
CA GLU A 157 2.23 2.33 21.05
C GLU A 157 1.47 1.00 21.02
N CYS A 158 0.39 0.97 20.24
CA CYS A 158 -0.46 -0.22 20.11
C CYS A 158 0.30 -1.39 19.47
N ASP A 159 1.02 -1.17 18.38
CA ASP A 159 1.80 -2.22 17.69
C ASP A 159 2.93 -2.76 18.59
N THR A 160 3.60 -1.88 19.34
CA THR A 160 4.64 -2.25 20.31
C THR A 160 4.04 -3.12 21.42
N ARG A 161 2.89 -2.73 21.97
CA ARG A 161 2.20 -3.53 23.00
C ARG A 161 1.72 -4.87 22.44
N ALA A 162 1.23 -4.88 21.20
CA ALA A 162 0.85 -6.07 20.48
C ALA A 162 2.01 -7.07 20.34
N LEU A 163 3.20 -6.58 19.94
CA LEU A 163 4.42 -7.40 19.85
C LEU A 163 4.83 -7.96 21.22
N ALA A 164 4.88 -7.12 22.25
CA ALA A 164 5.28 -7.53 23.61
C ALA A 164 4.36 -8.62 24.21
N LEU A 165 3.10 -8.68 23.78
CA LEU A 165 2.12 -9.67 24.23
C LEU A 165 2.04 -10.90 23.32
N THR A 166 2.76 -10.90 22.20
CA THR A 166 2.77 -12.02 21.25
C THR A 166 3.87 -13.00 21.65
N PRO A 167 3.58 -14.29 21.90
CA PRO A 167 4.61 -15.27 22.20
C PRO A 167 5.62 -15.46 21.06
N ASP A 168 6.85 -15.81 21.40
CA ASP A 168 7.87 -16.14 20.41
C ASP A 168 7.42 -17.29 19.50
N GLY A 169 7.77 -17.19 18.21
CA GLY A 169 7.38 -18.17 17.19
C GLY A 169 5.91 -18.08 16.74
N HIS A 170 5.12 -17.14 17.27
CA HIS A 170 3.73 -16.98 16.85
C HIS A 170 3.64 -16.56 15.35
N PRO A 171 2.70 -17.12 14.57
CA PRO A 171 2.59 -16.84 13.12
C PRO A 171 2.45 -15.36 12.75
N ASP A 172 1.77 -14.58 13.60
CA ASP A 172 1.59 -13.13 13.38
C ASP A 172 2.83 -12.28 13.70
N MET A 173 3.89 -12.83 14.29
CA MET A 173 5.06 -12.03 14.72
C MET A 173 5.67 -11.26 13.54
N SER A 174 5.77 -11.94 12.40
CA SER A 174 6.29 -11.37 11.16
C SER A 174 5.43 -10.18 10.67
N ARG A 175 4.10 -10.32 10.73
CA ARG A 175 3.14 -9.27 10.34
C ARG A 175 3.21 -8.07 11.28
N ARG A 176 3.29 -8.31 12.59
CA ARG A 176 3.34 -7.26 13.61
C ARG A 176 4.61 -6.42 13.52
N HIS A 177 5.76 -7.06 13.28
CA HIS A 177 7.00 -6.33 12.97
C HIS A 177 6.87 -5.48 11.71
N ALA A 178 6.26 -6.01 10.64
CA ALA A 178 6.05 -5.22 9.42
C ALA A 178 5.16 -3.99 9.67
N SER A 179 4.06 -4.13 10.43
CA SER A 179 3.20 -3.00 10.80
C SER A 179 3.96 -1.93 11.60
N LEU A 180 4.74 -2.35 12.60
CA LEU A 180 5.55 -1.41 13.39
C LEU A 180 6.62 -0.71 12.53
N GLY A 181 7.21 -1.43 11.55
CA GLY A 181 8.13 -0.86 10.58
C GLY A 181 7.50 0.23 9.70
N VAL A 182 6.24 0.04 9.28
CA VAL A 182 5.47 1.06 8.55
C VAL A 182 5.28 2.30 9.41
N SER A 183 4.86 2.12 10.67
CA SER A 183 4.60 3.22 11.59
C SER A 183 5.87 4.04 11.88
N TYR A 184 7.01 3.38 12.15
CA TYR A 184 8.29 4.07 12.32
C TYR A 184 8.77 4.77 11.04
N GLY A 185 8.67 4.13 9.88
CA GLY A 185 9.04 4.75 8.60
C GLY A 185 8.17 5.97 8.28
N ASN A 186 6.87 5.93 8.61
CA ASN A 186 5.99 7.09 8.49
C ASN A 186 6.41 8.23 9.42
N ARG A 187 6.84 7.91 10.66
CA ARG A 187 7.21 8.93 11.65
C ARG A 187 8.53 9.58 11.27
N TYR A 188 9.49 8.79 10.81
CA TYR A 188 10.72 9.28 10.20
C TYR A 188 10.44 10.25 9.05
N ARG A 189 9.54 9.92 8.10
CA ARG A 189 9.22 10.82 6.98
C ARG A 189 8.57 12.14 7.42
N ARG A 190 7.97 12.19 8.61
CA ARG A 190 7.37 13.42 9.15
C ARG A 190 8.31 14.25 9.99
N LEU A 191 9.12 13.61 10.83
CA LEU A 191 9.95 14.29 11.84
C LEU A 191 11.43 14.33 11.46
N GLY A 192 11.87 13.45 10.56
CA GLY A 192 13.26 13.34 10.13
C GLY A 192 14.19 12.66 11.13
N GLU A 193 13.65 12.01 12.17
CA GLU A 193 14.41 11.38 13.25
C GLU A 193 15.06 10.06 12.80
N LEU A 194 16.40 10.03 12.72
CA LEU A 194 17.14 8.87 12.21
C LEU A 194 16.89 7.60 13.03
N ALA A 195 16.70 7.72 14.34
CA ALA A 195 16.40 6.59 15.22
C ALA A 195 15.10 5.86 14.83
N ASP A 196 14.11 6.56 14.27
CA ASP A 196 12.89 5.92 13.76
C ASP A 196 13.16 5.15 12.47
N LEU A 197 14.02 5.68 11.60
CA LEU A 197 14.41 4.97 10.39
C LEU A 197 15.18 3.68 10.71
N GLU A 198 16.07 3.72 11.70
CA GLU A 198 16.79 2.54 12.17
C GLU A 198 15.84 1.48 12.73
N LYS A 199 14.85 1.89 13.52
CA LYS A 199 13.80 0.99 14.02
C LYS A 199 12.93 0.42 12.90
N ALA A 200 12.64 1.21 11.86
CA ALA A 200 11.90 0.73 10.70
C ALA A 200 12.68 -0.39 9.96
N ILE A 201 13.98 -0.17 9.72
CA ILE A 201 14.88 -1.16 9.12
C ILE A 201 14.92 -2.43 9.98
N GLU A 202 15.16 -2.29 11.29
CA GLU A 202 15.20 -3.41 12.24
C GLU A 202 13.89 -4.23 12.22
N CYS A 203 12.74 -3.54 12.23
CA CYS A 203 11.43 -4.17 12.16
C CYS A 203 11.22 -4.93 10.85
N TYR A 204 11.53 -4.33 9.69
CA TYR A 204 11.38 -5.03 8.41
C TYR A 204 12.36 -6.20 8.25
N THR A 205 13.59 -6.08 8.75
CA THR A 205 14.56 -7.18 8.77
C THR A 205 14.04 -8.35 9.61
N ARG A 206 13.51 -8.10 10.81
CA ARG A 206 12.87 -9.14 11.63
C ARG A 206 11.64 -9.73 10.95
N ALA A 207 10.81 -8.88 10.33
CA ALA A 207 9.64 -9.34 9.60
C ALA A 207 10.03 -10.32 8.50
N LEU A 208 11.03 -9.98 7.67
CA LEU A 208 11.55 -10.86 6.60
C LEU A 208 12.12 -12.17 7.15
N ALA A 209 12.95 -12.13 8.20
CA ALA A 209 13.53 -13.32 8.81
C ALA A 209 12.48 -14.32 9.34
N LEU A 210 11.30 -13.82 9.75
CA LEU A 210 10.17 -14.62 10.22
C LEU A 210 9.16 -14.98 9.12
N THR A 211 9.40 -14.56 7.88
CA THR A 211 8.50 -14.81 6.75
C THR A 211 8.98 -16.05 5.99
N PRO A 212 8.13 -17.07 5.75
CA PRO A 212 8.47 -18.15 4.84
C PRO A 212 8.72 -17.63 3.41
N ASP A 213 9.70 -18.19 2.70
CA ASP A 213 10.10 -17.72 1.36
C ASP A 213 8.97 -17.65 0.33
N SER A 214 7.98 -18.54 0.43
CA SER A 214 6.82 -18.60 -0.47
C SER A 214 5.66 -17.68 -0.06
N HIS A 215 5.82 -16.89 1.00
CA HIS A 215 4.73 -16.07 1.53
C HIS A 215 4.45 -14.86 0.60
N PRO A 216 3.17 -14.54 0.30
CA PRO A 216 2.81 -13.49 -0.65
C PRO A 216 3.33 -12.10 -0.26
N ASP A 217 3.41 -11.81 1.05
CA ASP A 217 3.94 -10.53 1.55
C ASP A 217 5.46 -10.34 1.39
N MET A 218 6.21 -11.39 1.02
CA MET A 218 7.67 -11.31 0.95
C MET A 218 8.12 -10.18 0.03
N SER A 219 7.45 -10.05 -1.13
CA SER A 219 7.72 -9.00 -2.11
C SER A 219 7.47 -7.59 -1.55
N ARG A 220 6.38 -7.39 -0.80
CA ARG A 220 6.03 -6.10 -0.15
C ARG A 220 7.01 -5.73 0.96
N ARG A 221 7.45 -6.71 1.76
CA ARG A 221 8.39 -6.48 2.87
C ARG A 221 9.77 -6.09 2.36
N HIS A 222 10.26 -6.76 1.31
CA HIS A 222 11.49 -6.34 0.64
C HIS A 222 11.38 -4.93 0.07
N ALA A 223 10.28 -4.59 -0.61
CA ALA A 223 10.09 -3.23 -1.14
C ALA A 223 10.10 -2.17 -0.02
N SER A 224 9.47 -2.45 1.13
CA SER A 224 9.42 -1.53 2.27
C SER A 224 10.78 -1.35 2.95
N LEU A 225 11.56 -2.44 3.05
CA LEU A 225 12.94 -2.38 3.51
C LEU A 225 13.82 -1.59 2.53
N GLY A 226 13.61 -1.76 1.23
CA GLY A 226 14.30 -1.00 0.19
C GLY A 226 14.04 0.51 0.29
N VAL A 227 12.81 0.92 0.59
CA VAL A 227 12.48 2.33 0.88
C VAL A 227 13.27 2.82 2.08
N SER A 228 13.30 2.05 3.17
CA SER A 228 13.99 2.46 4.40
C SER A 228 15.51 2.61 4.21
N TYR A 229 16.13 1.71 3.45
CA TYR A 229 17.54 1.85 3.09
C TYR A 229 17.80 3.03 2.14
N GLY A 230 16.92 3.25 1.16
CA GLY A 230 17.01 4.43 0.28
C GLY A 230 16.91 5.74 1.05
N ASP A 231 15.95 5.84 1.97
CA ASP A 231 15.80 6.97 2.87
C ASP A 231 17.05 7.20 3.73
N ARG A 232 17.69 6.13 4.20
CA ARG A 232 18.90 6.22 5.04
C ARG A 232 20.10 6.67 4.22
N TYR A 233 20.24 6.14 3.01
CA TYR A 233 21.22 6.61 2.04
C TYR A 233 21.05 8.11 1.75
N GLN A 234 19.83 8.59 1.53
CA GLN A 234 19.59 10.01 1.27
C GLN A 234 19.97 10.91 2.46
N ARG A 235 20.00 10.38 3.69
CA ARG A 235 20.42 11.13 4.89
C ARG A 235 21.90 11.05 5.19
N LEU A 236 22.51 9.89 5.02
CA LEU A 236 23.88 9.62 5.46
C LEU A 236 24.88 9.57 4.30
N GLY A 237 24.40 9.34 3.08
CA GLY A 237 25.25 9.21 1.90
C GLY A 237 26.03 7.90 1.80
N GLU A 238 25.70 6.91 2.63
CA GLU A 238 26.43 5.63 2.72
C GLU A 238 26.10 4.69 1.57
N LEU A 239 27.08 4.41 0.70
CA LEU A 239 26.88 3.61 -0.52
C LEU A 239 26.33 2.21 -0.22
N ALA A 240 26.74 1.60 0.90
CA ALA A 240 26.26 0.29 1.32
C ALA A 240 24.74 0.25 1.55
N ASP A 241 24.11 1.37 1.94
CA ASP A 241 22.66 1.44 2.08
C ASP A 241 21.98 1.52 0.72
N LEU A 242 22.58 2.23 -0.23
CA LEU A 242 22.07 2.28 -1.59
C LEU A 242 22.12 0.90 -2.26
N GLU A 243 23.20 0.14 -2.04
CA GLU A 243 23.34 -1.23 -2.53
C GLU A 243 22.26 -2.15 -1.94
N LYS A 244 22.00 -2.04 -0.63
CA LYS A 244 20.92 -2.79 0.03
C LYS A 244 19.53 -2.38 -0.48
N ALA A 245 19.31 -1.11 -0.81
CA ALA A 245 18.06 -0.65 -1.42
C ALA A 245 17.86 -1.31 -2.80
N ILE A 246 18.89 -1.31 -3.65
CA ILE A 246 18.88 -1.97 -4.97
C ILE A 246 18.60 -3.47 -4.82
N GLU A 247 19.28 -4.17 -3.91
CA GLU A 247 19.06 -5.59 -3.63
C GLU A 247 17.61 -5.86 -3.21
N CYS A 248 17.09 -5.07 -2.27
CA CYS A 248 15.73 -5.19 -1.77
C CYS A 248 14.69 -4.99 -2.88
N TYR A 249 14.81 -3.94 -3.70
CA TYR A 249 13.88 -3.71 -4.80
C TYR A 249 13.98 -4.77 -5.89
N THR A 250 15.19 -5.24 -6.21
CA THR A 250 15.41 -6.33 -7.17
C THR A 250 14.72 -7.61 -6.68
N ARG A 251 14.89 -7.96 -5.40
CA ARG A 251 14.22 -9.12 -4.80
C ARG A 251 12.70 -8.94 -4.75
N ALA A 252 12.22 -7.73 -4.42
CA ALA A 252 10.80 -7.42 -4.43
C ALA A 252 10.20 -7.64 -5.82
N LEU A 253 10.82 -7.12 -6.88
CA LEU A 253 10.36 -7.30 -8.27
C LEU A 253 10.36 -8.77 -8.68
N ALA A 254 11.42 -9.52 -8.38
CA ALA A 254 11.50 -10.95 -8.70
C ALA A 254 10.40 -11.80 -8.04
N LEU A 255 9.89 -11.35 -6.89
CA LEU A 255 8.79 -12.00 -6.15
C LEU A 255 7.41 -11.42 -6.47
N THR A 256 7.33 -10.40 -7.33
CA THR A 256 6.06 -9.76 -7.70
C THR A 256 5.48 -10.50 -8.91
N PRO A 257 4.23 -10.99 -8.86
CA PRO A 257 3.59 -11.57 -10.03
C PRO A 257 3.43 -10.55 -11.16
N ASP A 258 3.53 -11.00 -12.40
CA ASP A 258 3.31 -10.17 -13.58
C ASP A 258 1.93 -9.50 -13.55
N GLY A 259 1.89 -8.22 -13.92
CA GLY A 259 0.67 -7.41 -13.93
C GLY A 259 0.22 -6.93 -12.54
N HIS A 260 0.97 -7.20 -11.47
CA HIS A 260 0.63 -6.70 -10.14
C HIS A 260 0.69 -5.15 -10.10
N PRO A 261 -0.30 -4.46 -9.47
CA PRO A 261 -0.38 -2.99 -9.47
C PRO A 261 0.88 -2.27 -8.96
N ASP A 262 1.57 -2.87 -7.98
CA ASP A 262 2.81 -2.32 -7.42
C ASP A 262 4.03 -2.38 -8.35
N MET A 263 4.02 -3.16 -9.44
CA MET A 263 5.21 -3.34 -10.27
C MET A 263 5.73 -1.99 -10.78
N SER A 264 4.82 -1.12 -11.20
CA SER A 264 5.15 0.20 -11.74
C SER A 264 5.92 1.05 -10.71
N ARG A 265 5.45 1.08 -9.46
CA ARG A 265 6.10 1.77 -8.34
C ARG A 265 7.45 1.15 -7.96
N ARG A 266 7.54 -0.19 -7.91
CA ARG A 266 8.78 -0.89 -7.56
C ARG A 266 9.87 -0.66 -8.60
N HIS A 267 9.53 -0.67 -9.88
CA HIS A 267 10.46 -0.28 -10.95
C HIS A 267 10.91 1.17 -10.82
N ALA A 268 10.00 2.11 -10.56
CA ALA A 268 10.36 3.52 -10.37
C ALA A 268 11.36 3.71 -9.21
N ASN A 269 11.12 3.07 -8.06
CA ASN A 269 12.03 3.16 -6.91
C ASN A 269 13.40 2.52 -7.16
N LEU A 270 13.44 1.41 -7.91
CA LEU A 270 14.69 0.81 -8.36
C LEU A 270 15.44 1.75 -9.32
N GLY A 271 14.73 2.41 -10.22
CA GLY A 271 15.29 3.42 -11.12
C GLY A 271 15.92 4.59 -10.37
N VAL A 272 15.27 5.08 -9.30
CA VAL A 272 15.84 6.11 -8.41
C VAL A 272 17.14 5.63 -7.78
N SER A 273 17.15 4.40 -7.26
CA SER A 273 18.34 3.84 -6.63
C SER A 273 19.52 3.69 -7.60
N TYR A 274 19.26 3.30 -8.86
CA TYR A 274 20.29 3.27 -9.90
C TYR A 274 20.74 4.66 -10.34
N THR A 275 19.83 5.64 -10.38
CA THR A 275 20.17 7.04 -10.67
C THR A 275 21.10 7.60 -9.60
N ASP A 276 20.77 7.40 -8.33
CA ASP A 276 21.60 7.79 -7.20
C ASP A 276 23.00 7.15 -7.27
N ARG A 277 23.07 5.87 -7.66
CA ARG A 277 24.34 5.15 -7.75
C ARG A 277 25.18 5.64 -8.91
N TYR A 278 24.56 5.90 -10.05
CA TYR A 278 25.19 6.55 -11.20
C TYR A 278 25.75 7.92 -10.81
N GLN A 279 25.00 8.74 -10.08
CA GLN A 279 25.48 10.06 -9.65
C GLN A 279 26.71 9.97 -8.73
N ARG A 280 26.82 8.90 -7.94
CA ARG A 280 27.96 8.69 -7.03
C ARG A 280 29.19 8.08 -7.68
N LEU A 281 28.99 7.14 -8.60
CA LEU A 281 30.08 6.34 -9.16
C LEU A 281 30.41 6.69 -10.61
N GLY A 282 29.49 7.36 -11.33
CA GLY A 282 29.64 7.71 -12.73
C GLY A 282 29.53 6.52 -13.70
N GLU A 283 29.07 5.36 -13.23
CA GLU A 283 29.01 4.12 -14.01
C GLU A 283 27.85 4.11 -15.01
N LEU A 284 28.16 4.15 -16.31
CA LEU A 284 27.15 4.24 -17.37
C LEU A 284 26.12 3.08 -17.32
N ALA A 285 26.55 1.89 -16.91
CA ALA A 285 25.67 0.74 -16.76
C ALA A 285 24.53 0.96 -15.74
N ASP A 286 24.76 1.80 -14.73
CA ASP A 286 23.71 2.16 -13.76
C ASP A 286 22.71 3.14 -14.36
N LEU A 287 23.18 4.08 -15.16
CA LEU A 287 22.31 4.99 -15.90
C LEU A 287 21.40 4.23 -16.87
N GLU A 288 21.96 3.23 -17.58
CA GLU A 288 21.17 2.36 -18.48
C GLU A 288 20.11 1.57 -17.73
N LYS A 289 20.43 1.02 -16.55
CA LYS A 289 19.46 0.35 -15.68
C LYS A 289 18.40 1.29 -15.14
N ALA A 290 18.75 2.54 -14.82
CA ALA A 290 17.78 3.55 -14.41
C ALA A 290 16.77 3.84 -15.54
N ILE A 291 17.25 4.05 -16.77
CA ILE A 291 16.41 4.24 -17.96
C ILE A 291 15.49 3.03 -18.16
N GLU A 292 16.02 1.81 -18.12
CA GLU A 292 15.24 0.57 -18.25
C GLU A 292 14.13 0.48 -17.19
N CYS A 293 14.45 0.81 -15.94
CA CYS A 293 13.51 0.80 -14.83
C CYS A 293 12.40 1.84 -15.01
N TYR A 294 12.73 3.09 -15.34
CA TYR A 294 11.72 4.13 -15.54
C TYR A 294 10.85 3.86 -16.77
N THR A 295 11.41 3.34 -17.86
CA THR A 295 10.63 2.93 -19.04
C THR A 295 9.64 1.82 -18.69
N ARG A 296 10.06 0.80 -17.94
CA ARG A 296 9.13 -0.24 -17.44
C ARG A 296 8.09 0.33 -16.48
N ALA A 297 8.48 1.23 -15.59
CA ALA A 297 7.56 1.88 -14.67
C ALA A 297 6.45 2.61 -15.44
N LEU A 298 6.80 3.44 -16.44
CA LEU A 298 5.86 4.16 -17.29
C LEU A 298 4.93 3.21 -18.06
N ALA A 299 5.48 2.16 -18.69
CA ALA A 299 4.68 1.18 -19.44
C ALA A 299 3.63 0.47 -18.58
N LEU A 300 3.89 0.32 -17.28
CA LEU A 300 2.99 -0.31 -16.31
C LEU A 300 2.10 0.69 -15.56
N THR A 301 2.26 1.99 -15.82
CA THR A 301 1.45 3.03 -15.17
C THR A 301 0.19 3.26 -15.98
N PRO A 302 -1.01 3.21 -15.38
CA PRO A 302 -2.24 3.58 -16.08
C PRO A 302 -2.23 5.05 -16.54
N ASP A 303 -2.86 5.31 -17.67
CA ASP A 303 -3.03 6.69 -18.16
C ASP A 303 -3.74 7.56 -17.13
N GLY A 304 -3.27 8.80 -16.97
CA GLY A 304 -3.80 9.76 -16.00
C GLY A 304 -3.39 9.50 -14.54
N HIS A 305 -2.55 8.50 -14.26
CA HIS A 305 -2.04 8.27 -12.91
C HIS A 305 -1.19 9.46 -12.42
N PRO A 306 -1.35 9.92 -11.16
CA PRO A 306 -0.64 11.11 -10.64
C PRO A 306 0.89 11.06 -10.78
N ASP A 307 1.49 9.88 -10.62
CA ASP A 307 2.95 9.70 -10.73
C ASP A 307 3.50 9.79 -12.17
N MET A 308 2.66 9.82 -13.21
CA MET A 308 3.14 9.85 -14.61
C MET A 308 4.09 11.03 -14.87
N SER A 309 3.75 12.21 -14.34
CA SER A 309 4.56 13.42 -14.49
C SER A 309 5.97 13.22 -13.89
N CYS A 310 6.07 12.69 -12.67
CA CYS A 310 7.34 12.41 -12.00
C CYS A 310 8.17 11.36 -12.74
N ARG A 311 7.55 10.26 -13.18
CA ARG A 311 8.24 9.18 -13.89
C ARG A 311 8.80 9.65 -15.25
N HIS A 312 8.05 10.47 -15.98
CA HIS A 312 8.55 11.11 -17.20
C HIS A 312 9.72 12.06 -16.93
N ALA A 313 9.65 12.88 -15.88
CA ALA A 313 10.77 13.76 -15.52
C ALA A 313 12.03 12.98 -15.17
N SER A 314 11.93 11.94 -14.32
CA SER A 314 13.08 11.10 -13.98
C SER A 314 13.70 10.44 -15.21
N LEU A 315 12.88 9.93 -16.14
CA LEU A 315 13.37 9.36 -17.39
C LEU A 315 14.05 10.43 -18.29
N GLY A 316 13.49 11.64 -18.34
CA GLY A 316 14.08 12.76 -19.08
C GLY A 316 15.45 13.17 -18.55
N VAL A 317 15.60 13.24 -17.22
CA VAL A 317 16.91 13.48 -16.57
C VAL A 317 17.89 12.39 -16.95
N SER A 318 17.51 11.11 -16.86
CA SER A 318 18.41 10.01 -17.22
C SER A 318 18.85 10.04 -18.69
N TYR A 319 17.96 10.43 -19.62
CA TYR A 319 18.33 10.62 -21.02
C TYR A 319 19.24 11.84 -21.23
N THR A 320 19.02 12.95 -20.49
CA THR A 320 19.90 14.11 -20.51
C THR A 320 21.30 13.74 -20.04
N ASP A 321 21.41 13.03 -18.92
CA ASP A 321 22.68 12.56 -18.39
C ASP A 321 23.40 11.65 -19.39
N ARG A 322 22.66 10.76 -20.06
CA ARG A 322 23.26 9.82 -21.04
C ARG A 322 23.74 10.56 -22.29
N TYR A 323 22.96 11.53 -22.76
CA TYR A 323 23.38 12.44 -23.81
C TYR A 323 24.66 13.21 -23.43
N GLN A 324 24.76 13.73 -22.21
CA GLN A 324 25.97 14.43 -21.77
C GLN A 324 27.21 13.52 -21.77
N ARG A 325 27.03 12.22 -21.50
CA ARG A 325 28.12 11.24 -21.48
C ARG A 325 28.53 10.74 -22.86
N LEU A 326 27.56 10.50 -23.75
CA LEU A 326 27.80 9.83 -25.03
C LEU A 326 27.71 10.78 -26.23
N GLY A 327 27.05 11.92 -26.08
CA GLY A 327 26.84 12.91 -27.14
C GLY A 327 25.80 12.52 -28.18
N GLU A 328 25.01 11.47 -27.93
CA GLU A 328 24.03 10.89 -28.85
C GLU A 328 22.76 11.74 -28.95
N LEU A 329 22.52 12.35 -30.12
CA LEU A 329 21.38 13.27 -30.31
C LEU A 329 20.01 12.63 -30.04
N ALA A 330 19.87 11.34 -30.33
CA ALA A 330 18.64 10.59 -30.08
C ALA A 330 18.25 10.54 -28.59
N ASP A 331 19.22 10.59 -27.67
CA ASP A 331 18.95 10.66 -26.24
C ASP A 331 18.46 12.04 -25.84
N LEU A 332 19.02 13.09 -26.43
CA LEU A 332 18.56 14.45 -26.19
C LEU A 332 17.12 14.67 -26.69
N GLU A 333 16.77 14.08 -27.83
CA GLU A 333 15.40 14.10 -28.35
C GLU A 333 14.42 13.39 -27.40
N LYS A 334 14.80 12.22 -26.87
CA LYS A 334 14.01 11.51 -25.86
C LYS A 334 13.89 12.27 -24.55
N ALA A 335 14.94 12.97 -24.13
CA ALA A 335 14.90 13.84 -22.96
C ALA A 335 13.86 14.96 -23.13
N ILE A 336 13.90 15.68 -24.26
CA ILE A 336 12.93 16.74 -24.59
C ILE A 336 11.50 16.18 -24.61
N GLU A 337 11.27 15.02 -25.24
CA GLU A 337 9.96 14.36 -25.26
C GLU A 337 9.47 14.06 -23.83
N CYS A 338 10.33 13.48 -23.00
CA CYS A 338 10.01 13.13 -21.62
C CYS A 338 9.72 14.37 -20.77
N HIS A 339 10.57 15.40 -20.80
CA HIS A 339 10.34 16.64 -20.05
C HIS A 339 9.09 17.39 -20.52
N THR A 340 8.80 17.36 -21.82
CA THR A 340 7.57 17.94 -22.38
C THR A 340 6.32 17.22 -21.84
N ARG A 341 6.31 15.87 -21.85
CA ARG A 341 5.22 15.09 -21.25
C ARG A 341 5.09 15.32 -19.74
N ALA A 342 6.22 15.40 -19.05
CA ALA A 342 6.28 15.65 -17.62
C ALA A 342 5.62 17.00 -17.27
N LEU A 343 5.91 18.06 -18.02
CA LEU A 343 5.28 19.37 -17.88
C LEU A 343 3.78 19.33 -18.19
N ALA A 344 3.39 18.73 -19.32
CA ALA A 344 1.99 18.66 -19.73
C ALA A 344 1.08 17.93 -18.72
N LEU A 345 1.63 16.98 -17.96
CA LEU A 345 0.93 16.22 -16.93
C LEU A 345 1.04 16.85 -15.53
N THR A 346 1.80 17.93 -15.37
CA THR A 346 1.96 18.60 -14.08
C THR A 346 0.85 19.65 -13.92
N PRO A 347 0.04 19.59 -12.84
CA PRO A 347 -0.99 20.60 -12.60
C PRO A 347 -0.42 22.01 -12.43
N ASP A 348 -1.20 23.01 -12.82
CA ASP A 348 -0.84 24.41 -12.60
C ASP A 348 -0.59 24.71 -11.10
N GLY A 349 0.45 25.49 -10.83
CA GLY A 349 0.86 25.84 -9.46
C GLY A 349 1.57 24.72 -8.69
N HIS A 350 1.83 23.56 -9.30
CA HIS A 350 2.59 22.49 -8.65
C HIS A 350 4.03 22.95 -8.32
N PRO A 351 4.58 22.63 -7.13
CA PRO A 351 5.90 23.10 -6.70
C PRO A 351 7.06 22.79 -7.67
N ASP A 352 6.98 21.65 -8.36
CA ASP A 352 7.99 21.25 -9.35
C ASP A 352 7.89 21.95 -10.71
N MET A 353 6.88 22.81 -10.95
CA MET A 353 6.70 23.44 -12.27
C MET A 353 7.95 24.23 -12.69
N SER A 354 8.52 25.02 -11.78
CA SER A 354 9.76 25.77 -12.04
C SER A 354 10.90 24.83 -12.47
N ARG A 355 11.16 23.78 -11.70
CA ARG A 355 12.21 22.79 -12.00
C ARG A 355 12.00 22.10 -13.35
N ARG A 356 10.77 21.66 -13.64
CA ARG A 356 10.45 20.95 -14.90
C ARG A 356 10.63 21.86 -16.12
N HIS A 357 10.28 23.15 -16.00
CA HIS A 357 10.56 24.14 -17.02
C HIS A 357 12.08 24.33 -17.21
N ALA A 358 12.84 24.39 -16.12
CA ALA A 358 14.30 24.49 -16.21
C ALA A 358 14.91 23.27 -16.92
N GLU A 359 14.51 22.06 -16.55
CA GLU A 359 14.95 20.81 -17.19
C GLU A 359 14.69 20.82 -18.70
N LEU A 360 13.46 21.15 -19.12
CA LEU A 360 13.12 21.25 -20.55
C LEU A 360 13.94 22.33 -21.26
N GLY A 361 14.14 23.49 -20.62
CA GLY A 361 14.93 24.59 -21.17
C GLY A 361 16.41 24.23 -21.35
N VAL A 362 16.98 23.45 -20.42
CA VAL A 362 18.35 22.92 -20.53
C VAL A 362 18.46 21.94 -21.69
N SER A 363 17.51 21.02 -21.86
CA SER A 363 17.53 20.09 -23.00
C SER A 363 17.44 20.81 -24.35
N TYR A 364 16.58 21.84 -24.48
CA TYR A 364 16.54 22.68 -25.69
C TYR A 364 17.83 23.47 -25.90
N SER A 365 18.44 23.99 -24.83
CA SER A 365 19.74 24.69 -24.91
C SER A 365 20.83 23.76 -25.46
N HIS A 366 20.89 22.52 -24.98
CA HIS A 366 21.81 21.52 -25.49
C HIS A 366 21.54 21.19 -26.97
N ARG A 367 20.27 21.14 -27.40
CA ARG A 367 19.94 20.81 -28.79
C ARG A 367 20.32 21.94 -29.72
N TYR A 368 20.09 23.19 -29.31
CA TYR A 368 20.58 24.37 -30.01
C TYR A 368 22.10 24.35 -30.16
N GLN A 369 22.85 24.05 -29.10
CA GLN A 369 24.32 23.96 -29.16
C GLN A 369 24.82 22.91 -30.17
N ARG A 370 24.05 21.84 -30.40
CA ARG A 370 24.44 20.76 -31.32
C ARG A 370 24.00 20.95 -32.75
N VAL A 371 22.78 21.46 -32.95
CA VAL A 371 22.14 21.53 -34.27
C VAL A 371 22.13 22.95 -34.83
N GLY A 372 22.12 23.98 -33.97
CA GLY A 372 22.13 25.39 -34.36
C GLY A 372 20.76 25.97 -34.71
N GLU A 373 19.67 25.23 -34.48
CA GLU A 373 18.31 25.67 -34.82
C GLU A 373 17.81 26.77 -33.87
N LEU A 374 17.57 27.98 -34.38
CA LEU A 374 17.14 29.13 -33.59
C LEU A 374 15.84 28.87 -32.82
N ALA A 375 14.93 28.07 -33.37
CA ALA A 375 13.69 27.67 -32.70
C ALA A 375 13.94 26.95 -31.36
N ASP A 376 15.06 26.23 -31.22
CA ASP A 376 15.42 25.58 -29.95
C ASP A 376 15.94 26.59 -28.93
N LEU A 377 16.70 27.60 -29.37
CA LEU A 377 17.13 28.68 -28.49
C LEU A 377 15.92 29.47 -27.97
N GLU A 378 14.95 29.78 -28.83
CA GLU A 378 13.71 30.44 -28.44
C GLU A 378 12.94 29.64 -27.39
N LYS A 379 12.75 28.33 -27.61
CA LYS A 379 12.09 27.44 -26.65
C LYS A 379 12.87 27.32 -25.33
N ALA A 380 14.19 27.26 -25.39
CA ALA A 380 15.03 27.26 -24.20
C ALA A 380 14.82 28.52 -23.37
N MET A 381 14.86 29.69 -24.00
CA MET A 381 14.62 30.98 -23.35
C MET A 381 13.21 31.07 -22.76
N GLU A 382 12.19 30.63 -23.49
CA GLU A 382 10.81 30.60 -23.00
C GLU A 382 10.70 29.73 -21.73
N CYS A 383 11.23 28.52 -21.77
CA CYS A 383 11.18 27.59 -20.64
C CYS A 383 11.94 28.13 -19.43
N LEU A 384 13.17 28.63 -19.61
CA LEU A 384 13.98 29.17 -18.52
C LEU A 384 13.36 30.44 -17.92
N THR A 385 12.74 31.29 -18.74
CA THR A 385 12.01 32.47 -18.27
C THR A 385 10.81 32.08 -17.42
N ARG A 386 10.04 31.07 -17.83
CA ARG A 386 8.94 30.52 -17.02
C ARG A 386 9.45 29.90 -15.72
N ALA A 387 10.56 29.16 -15.76
CA ALA A 387 11.17 28.60 -14.57
C ALA A 387 11.51 29.69 -13.54
N LEU A 388 12.17 30.77 -13.98
CA LEU A 388 12.52 31.92 -13.13
C LEU A 388 11.28 32.60 -12.56
N ALA A 389 10.26 32.87 -13.38
CA ALA A 389 9.02 33.50 -12.94
C ALA A 389 8.25 32.69 -11.88
N LEU A 390 8.42 31.37 -11.88
CA LEU A 390 7.79 30.45 -10.92
C LEU A 390 8.64 30.20 -9.68
N THR A 391 9.86 30.73 -9.62
CA THR A 391 10.74 30.60 -8.45
C THR A 391 10.32 31.65 -7.43
N PRO A 392 9.88 31.29 -6.21
CA PRO A 392 9.53 32.29 -5.21
C PRO A 392 10.76 33.11 -4.82
N ASP A 393 10.65 34.44 -4.84
CA ASP A 393 11.69 35.35 -4.33
C ASP A 393 12.00 34.99 -2.86
N GLY A 394 13.13 34.32 -2.62
CA GLY A 394 13.67 34.13 -1.25
C GLY A 394 13.96 32.71 -0.77
N ARG A 395 14.05 31.67 -1.62
CA ARG A 395 14.68 30.41 -1.19
C ARG A 395 16.17 30.37 -1.56
N PRO A 396 17.09 30.08 -0.61
CA PRO A 396 18.43 29.67 -0.98
C PRO A 396 18.31 28.36 -1.76
N ASP A 397 18.83 28.43 -2.98
CA ASP A 397 19.07 27.35 -3.90
C ASP A 397 19.54 26.07 -3.17
N MET A 398 18.79 24.97 -3.34
CA MET A 398 19.31 23.62 -3.09
C MET A 398 20.19 23.22 -4.27
N SER A 399 21.23 24.01 -4.55
CA SER A 399 22.25 23.76 -5.59
C SER A 399 23.17 22.58 -5.25
N GLY A 400 22.89 21.84 -4.18
CA GLY A 400 23.68 20.68 -3.77
C GLY A 400 23.61 19.47 -4.71
N ARG A 401 22.87 19.51 -5.84
CA ARG A 401 22.81 18.38 -6.78
C ARG A 401 23.27 18.67 -8.21
N HIS A 402 23.67 19.89 -8.55
CA HIS A 402 24.24 20.22 -9.88
C HIS A 402 25.44 21.18 -9.86
N ALA A 403 26.11 21.36 -8.72
CA ALA A 403 27.22 22.30 -8.58
C ALA A 403 28.58 21.85 -9.18
N GLU A 404 28.65 20.79 -10.00
CA GLU A 404 29.93 20.34 -10.61
C GLU A 404 30.06 20.52 -12.13
N SER A 405 29.12 21.19 -12.81
CA SER A 405 29.28 21.50 -14.25
C SER A 405 29.62 22.96 -14.57
N ARG A 406 30.01 23.76 -13.58
CA ARG A 406 30.32 25.20 -13.75
C ARG A 406 31.81 25.52 -14.00
N SER A 407 32.56 24.62 -14.63
CA SER A 407 34.01 24.77 -14.86
C SER A 407 34.46 24.70 -16.33
N VAL A 408 33.61 25.01 -17.31
CA VAL A 408 34.09 25.18 -18.70
C VAL A 408 33.42 26.39 -19.35
N LEU A 409 33.73 27.58 -18.84
CA LEU A 409 33.67 28.83 -19.59
C LEU A 409 34.79 29.74 -19.07
N HIS A 410 36.01 29.47 -19.53
CA HIS A 410 37.02 30.49 -19.82
C HIS A 410 37.81 30.10 -21.04
#